data_AF-A0A428MMD9-F1
#
_entry.id   AF-A0A428MMD9-F1
#
_cell.length_a   1.000
_cell.length_b   1.000
_cell.length_c   1.000
_cell.angle_alpha   90.00
_cell.angle_beta   90.00
_cell.angle_gamma   90.00
#
_symmetry.space_group_name_H-M   'P 1'
#
loop_
_entity.id
_entity.type
_entity.pdbx_description
1 polymer ?
#
loop_
_entity_poly.entity_id
_entity_poly.type
_entity_poly.pdbx_seq_one_letter_code
_entity_poly.pdbx_strand_id
1 'polypeptide(L)'
;MAAQAPSRWILLALLGLAGTLTTQTAMADSFTFAFSGGGISASGIITVSPTATPGTDTITGISGFFSDTNASANFSGAITGLEFAPPPSSPPPFPAPAFTASGFSYDNLFYTDGNSPLVCPPETPGGPPGYPFAGGFLDIYGVAFDVAGGYTVDLWSNGVVPEAGLTYEVSDAFGTTLLEPDNEGQAVPVSLSTSPIPEPGSLLLMGTGLFGLVDVLRRRSKHSLGFDA
;
A
#
# COMPACT_ATOMS: atom_id res chain seq x y z
N MET A 1 38.12 -33.22 -26.50
CA MET A 1 37.18 -32.60 -25.53
C MET A 1 36.46 -31.47 -26.27
N ALA A 2 35.29 -31.75 -26.85
CA ALA A 2 34.52 -30.73 -27.57
C ALA A 2 33.29 -30.39 -26.73
N ALA A 3 33.15 -29.12 -26.34
CA ALA A 3 32.03 -28.62 -25.56
C ALA A 3 30.77 -28.58 -26.43
N GLN A 4 29.72 -29.27 -25.99
CA GLN A 4 28.44 -29.34 -26.67
C GLN A 4 27.68 -28.03 -26.45
N ALA A 5 27.51 -27.23 -27.51
CA ALA A 5 26.79 -25.96 -27.44
C ALA A 5 25.31 -26.20 -27.08
N PRO A 6 24.73 -25.42 -26.15
CA PRO A 6 23.33 -25.58 -25.76
C PRO A 6 22.41 -25.28 -26.95
N SER A 7 21.35 -26.08 -27.10
CA SER A 7 20.43 -25.99 -28.24
C SER A 7 19.71 -24.63 -28.26
N ARG A 8 19.59 -24.03 -29.46
CA ARG A 8 18.98 -22.70 -29.68
C ARG A 8 17.54 -22.58 -29.15
N TRP A 9 16.87 -23.71 -28.94
CA TRP A 9 15.52 -23.82 -28.36
C TRP A 9 15.48 -23.51 -26.86
N ILE A 10 16.55 -23.83 -26.11
CA ILE A 10 16.64 -23.53 -24.67
C ILE A 10 16.83 -22.02 -24.46
N LEU A 11 17.62 -21.38 -25.33
CA LEU A 11 17.82 -19.92 -25.33
C LEU A 11 16.53 -19.15 -25.68
N LEU A 12 15.72 -19.66 -26.62
CA LEU A 12 14.42 -19.06 -26.96
C LEU A 12 13.36 -19.25 -25.85
N ALA A 13 13.36 -20.40 -25.16
CA ALA A 13 12.48 -20.62 -24.02
C ALA A 13 12.84 -19.74 -22.80
N LEU A 14 14.13 -19.49 -22.56
CA LEU A 14 14.60 -18.56 -21.52
C LEU A 14 14.29 -17.09 -21.87
N LEU A 15 14.41 -16.68 -23.14
CA LEU A 15 14.02 -15.34 -23.58
C LEU A 15 12.50 -15.11 -23.57
N GLY A 16 11.70 -16.14 -23.85
CA GLY A 16 10.23 -16.04 -23.79
C GLY A 16 9.69 -15.87 -22.38
N LEU A 17 10.35 -16.45 -21.37
CA LEU A 17 9.97 -16.34 -19.97
C LEU A 17 10.36 -14.99 -19.34
N ALA A 18 11.41 -14.33 -19.84
CA ALA A 18 11.77 -12.98 -19.43
C ALA A 18 10.75 -11.91 -19.89
N GLY A 19 9.89 -12.23 -20.87
CA GLY A 19 8.91 -11.32 -21.45
C GLY A 19 7.51 -11.34 -20.82
N THR A 20 7.21 -12.26 -19.89
CA THR A 20 5.86 -12.40 -19.30
C THR A 20 5.81 -12.14 -17.80
N LEU A 21 6.77 -11.40 -17.24
CA LEU A 21 6.55 -10.72 -15.95
C LEU A 21 5.65 -9.50 -16.19
N THR A 22 4.50 -9.71 -16.81
CA THR A 22 3.40 -8.76 -16.79
C THR A 22 2.93 -8.74 -15.35
N THR A 23 3.26 -7.66 -14.63
CA THR A 23 2.59 -7.15 -13.43
C THR A 23 1.58 -8.14 -12.84
N GLN A 24 2.07 -9.23 -12.25
CA GLN A 24 1.23 -9.94 -11.31
C GLN A 24 1.15 -8.96 -10.16
N THR A 25 -0.03 -8.40 -9.94
CA THR A 25 -0.41 -7.99 -8.61
C THR A 25 -0.19 -9.22 -7.74
N ALA A 26 1.02 -9.33 -7.18
CA ALA A 26 1.23 -10.19 -6.03
C ALA A 26 0.11 -9.76 -5.06
N MET A 27 -0.69 -10.70 -4.59
CA MET A 27 -1.65 -10.44 -3.53
C MET A 27 -0.81 -10.22 -2.27
N ALA A 28 -0.15 -9.07 -2.22
CA ALA A 28 0.77 -8.76 -1.15
C ALA A 28 -0.07 -8.45 0.07
N ASP A 29 -0.05 -9.35 1.05
CA ASP A 29 -0.68 -9.11 2.35
C ASP A 29 0.08 -8.04 3.16
N SER A 30 1.19 -7.52 2.61
CA SER A 30 2.04 -6.53 3.27
C SER A 30 2.74 -5.62 2.26
N PHE A 31 2.91 -4.37 2.66
CA PHE A 31 3.58 -3.33 1.90
C PHE A 31 4.63 -2.66 2.78
N THR A 32 5.82 -2.42 2.24
CA THR A 32 6.69 -1.43 2.86
C THR A 32 6.09 -0.06 2.62
N PHE A 33 6.14 0.82 3.62
CA PHE A 33 5.81 2.23 3.46
C PHE A 33 6.94 3.11 3.98
N ALA A 34 7.07 4.30 3.39
CA ALA A 34 7.88 5.37 3.94
C ALA A 34 7.29 6.71 3.53
N PHE A 35 7.26 7.65 4.47
CA PHE A 35 6.93 9.04 4.18
C PHE A 35 7.91 9.99 4.85
N SER A 36 8.08 11.17 4.24
CA SER A 36 8.87 12.26 4.82
C SER A 36 8.45 13.62 4.25
N GLY A 37 8.43 14.65 5.10
CA GLY A 37 8.13 16.03 4.74
C GLY A 37 7.95 16.89 5.97
N GLY A 38 8.25 18.20 5.87
CA GLY A 38 8.07 19.19 6.95
C GLY A 38 8.51 18.74 8.36
N GLY A 39 9.69 18.12 8.47
CA GLY A 39 10.24 17.69 9.77
C GLY A 39 9.69 16.36 10.31
N ILE A 40 8.69 15.78 9.65
CA ILE A 40 8.06 14.51 10.02
C ILE A 40 8.50 13.41 9.05
N SER A 41 8.74 12.22 9.59
CA SER A 41 9.02 11.02 8.79
C SER A 41 8.59 9.74 9.49
N ALA A 42 8.23 8.73 8.70
CA ALA A 42 8.12 7.36 9.20
C ALA A 42 8.45 6.35 8.11
N SER A 43 8.81 5.14 8.54
CA SER A 43 8.94 4.01 7.63
C SER A 43 8.66 2.70 8.34
N GLY A 44 8.22 1.71 7.59
CA GLY A 44 7.89 0.40 8.14
C GLY A 44 7.08 -0.48 7.21
N ILE A 45 6.20 -1.29 7.79
CA ILE A 45 5.36 -2.26 7.10
C ILE A 45 3.90 -2.01 7.46
N ILE A 46 3.05 -1.96 6.44
CA ILE A 46 1.59 -2.04 6.52
C ILE A 46 1.19 -3.46 6.16
N THR A 47 0.32 -4.09 6.95
CA THR A 47 -0.33 -5.35 6.60
C THR A 47 -1.78 -5.06 6.20
N VAL A 48 -2.25 -5.73 5.16
CA VAL A 48 -3.59 -5.51 4.61
C VAL A 48 -4.38 -6.81 4.51
N SER A 49 -5.70 -6.70 4.43
CA SER A 49 -6.62 -7.79 4.14
C SER A 49 -7.66 -7.34 3.12
N PRO A 50 -8.03 -8.16 2.12
CA PRO A 50 -9.06 -7.81 1.16
C PRO A 50 -10.39 -7.46 1.81
N THR A 51 -11.06 -6.44 1.27
CA THR A 51 -12.47 -6.15 1.61
C THR A 51 -13.43 -6.84 0.64
N ALA A 52 -14.74 -6.66 0.86
CA ALA A 52 -15.75 -7.07 -0.11
C ALA A 52 -15.74 -6.22 -1.40
N THR A 53 -15.05 -5.07 -1.39
CA THR A 53 -14.97 -4.14 -2.53
C THR A 53 -13.66 -4.39 -3.29
N PRO A 54 -13.71 -4.77 -4.58
CA PRO A 54 -12.50 -4.97 -5.38
C PRO A 54 -11.64 -3.70 -5.46
N GLY A 55 -10.32 -3.86 -5.36
CA GLY A 55 -9.36 -2.74 -5.39
C GLY A 55 -9.28 -1.95 -4.08
N THR A 56 -9.86 -2.47 -3.00
CA THR A 56 -9.80 -1.88 -1.67
C THR A 56 -9.48 -2.97 -0.66
N ASP A 57 -8.39 -2.76 0.08
CA ASP A 57 -7.98 -3.58 1.21
C ASP A 57 -8.16 -2.78 2.50
N THR A 58 -8.37 -3.47 3.62
CA THR A 58 -8.30 -2.86 4.96
C THR A 58 -6.91 -3.05 5.52
N ILE A 59 -6.31 -1.98 6.03
CA ILE A 59 -5.10 -2.03 6.84
C ILE A 59 -5.45 -2.73 8.15
N THR A 60 -4.79 -3.85 8.41
CA THR A 60 -5.01 -4.68 9.60
C THR A 60 -3.89 -4.56 10.62
N GLY A 61 -2.78 -3.93 10.23
CA GLY A 61 -1.64 -3.72 11.08
C GLY A 61 -0.64 -2.76 10.45
N ILE A 62 0.12 -2.11 11.32
CA ILE A 62 1.20 -1.20 10.94
C ILE A 62 2.30 -1.31 11.98
N SER A 63 3.55 -1.28 11.52
CA SER A 63 4.73 -1.32 12.37
C SER A 63 5.85 -0.53 11.72
N GLY A 64 6.81 -0.06 12.52
CA GLY A 64 7.88 0.78 12.00
C GLY A 64 8.42 1.76 13.03
N PHE A 65 9.00 2.85 12.54
CA PHE A 65 9.52 3.95 13.36
C PHE A 65 9.01 5.29 12.82
N PHE A 66 8.59 6.16 13.73
CA PHE A 66 8.12 7.51 13.47
C PHE A 66 9.07 8.53 14.12
N SER A 67 9.23 9.68 13.48
CA SER A 67 10.00 10.81 13.97
C SER A 67 9.34 12.12 13.56
N ASP A 68 9.07 12.97 14.54
CA ASP A 68 8.83 14.40 14.35
C ASP A 68 10.00 15.20 14.96
N THR A 69 10.66 16.00 14.12
CA THR A 69 11.78 16.86 14.49
C THR A 69 11.40 18.34 14.61
N ASN A 70 10.12 18.67 14.45
CA ASN A 70 9.61 20.03 14.63
C ASN A 70 9.81 20.49 16.07
N ALA A 71 10.19 21.76 16.26
CA ALA A 71 10.56 22.29 17.57
C ALA A 71 9.42 22.25 18.60
N SER A 72 8.16 22.26 18.13
CA SER A 72 6.96 22.19 18.97
C SER A 72 6.72 20.80 19.55
N ALA A 73 6.98 19.73 18.80
CA ALA A 73 6.68 18.35 19.18
C ALA A 73 7.93 17.53 19.57
N ASN A 74 8.93 17.51 18.69
CA ASN A 74 10.25 16.90 18.90
C ASN A 74 10.21 15.54 19.63
N PHE A 75 9.54 14.55 19.03
CA PHE A 75 9.47 13.19 19.57
C PHE A 75 9.71 12.15 18.48
N SER A 76 10.12 10.95 18.90
CA SER A 76 10.31 9.82 17.99
C SER A 76 10.10 8.53 18.74
N GLY A 77 9.60 7.51 18.05
CA GLY A 77 9.26 6.24 18.68
C GLY A 77 8.94 5.13 17.70
N ALA A 78 8.93 3.91 18.21
CA ALA A 78 8.37 2.78 17.48
C ALA A 78 6.86 2.97 17.28
N ILE A 79 6.35 2.57 16.13
CA ILE A 79 4.91 2.44 15.89
C ILE A 79 4.43 1.24 16.72
N THR A 80 3.48 1.47 17.62
CA THR A 80 3.03 0.50 18.62
C THR A 80 1.69 -0.16 18.30
N GLY A 81 0.89 0.43 17.42
CA GLY A 81 -0.42 -0.11 17.09
C GLY A 81 -1.11 0.64 15.97
N LEU A 82 -2.10 -0.01 15.37
CA LEU A 82 -3.07 0.60 14.45
C LEU A 82 -4.30 1.01 15.25
N GLU A 83 -4.83 2.21 15.01
CA GLU A 83 -6.12 2.61 15.55
C GLU A 83 -7.24 1.82 14.89
N PHE A 84 -8.13 1.19 15.66
CA PHE A 84 -9.09 0.26 15.08
C PHE A 84 -10.20 0.98 14.31
N ALA A 85 -10.45 0.57 13.06
CA ALA A 85 -11.64 0.91 12.29
C ALA A 85 -12.27 -0.40 11.76
N PRO A 86 -13.60 -0.56 11.85
CA PRO A 86 -14.26 -1.73 11.28
C PRO A 86 -14.17 -1.69 9.74
N PRO A 87 -13.85 -2.83 9.08
CA PRO A 87 -13.78 -2.86 7.63
C PRO A 87 -15.16 -2.58 7.01
N PRO A 88 -15.22 -1.90 5.85
CA PRO A 88 -16.47 -1.58 5.20
C PRO A 88 -17.16 -2.85 4.69
N SER A 89 -18.47 -2.94 4.90
CA SER A 89 -19.31 -4.06 4.43
C SER A 89 -19.97 -3.80 3.07
N SER A 90 -19.81 -2.62 2.49
CA SER A 90 -20.43 -2.19 1.24
C SER A 90 -19.45 -1.32 0.42
N PRO A 91 -19.62 -1.24 -0.91
CA PRO A 91 -18.84 -0.34 -1.74
C PRO A 91 -19.15 1.14 -1.42
N PRO A 92 -18.32 2.09 -1.91
CA PRO A 92 -18.53 3.52 -1.72
C PRO A 92 -19.96 4.00 -2.05
N PRO A 93 -20.48 4.99 -1.29
CA PRO A 93 -19.81 5.68 -0.19
C PRO A 93 -19.66 4.75 1.04
N PHE A 94 -18.46 4.72 1.60
CA PHE A 94 -18.15 3.93 2.79
C PHE A 94 -18.91 4.46 4.01
N PRO A 95 -19.09 3.64 5.07
CA PRO A 95 -19.62 4.12 6.34
C PRO A 95 -18.82 5.32 6.89
N ALA A 96 -19.41 6.04 7.84
CA ALA A 96 -18.74 7.16 8.50
C ALA A 96 -17.37 6.73 9.08
N PRO A 97 -16.36 7.61 9.06
CA PRO A 97 -15.03 7.29 9.57
C PRO A 97 -15.07 7.03 11.08
N ALA A 98 -14.07 6.31 11.57
CA ALA A 98 -13.74 6.25 12.98
C ALA A 98 -13.02 7.54 13.42
N PHE A 99 -12.94 7.77 14.72
CA PHE A 99 -12.26 8.94 15.29
C PHE A 99 -11.34 8.53 16.42
N THR A 100 -10.11 9.04 16.40
CA THR A 100 -9.15 8.82 17.50
C THR A 100 -9.59 9.64 18.71
N ALA A 101 -9.04 9.33 19.89
CA ALA A 101 -9.22 10.19 21.07
C ALA A 101 -8.72 11.63 20.83
N SER A 102 -7.78 11.80 19.89
CA SER A 102 -7.20 13.07 19.47
C SER A 102 -7.98 13.76 18.35
N GLY A 103 -9.10 13.20 17.90
CA GLY A 103 -10.01 13.84 16.94
C GLY A 103 -9.68 13.62 15.46
N PHE A 104 -8.72 12.76 15.14
CA PHE A 104 -8.40 12.39 13.75
C PHE A 104 -9.45 11.45 13.19
N SER A 105 -9.92 11.69 11.98
CA SER A 105 -10.87 10.82 11.28
C SER A 105 -10.12 9.84 10.40
N TYR A 106 -10.41 8.54 10.53
CA TYR A 106 -9.74 7.49 9.77
C TYR A 106 -10.66 6.32 9.43
N ASP A 107 -10.31 5.53 8.42
CA ASP A 107 -11.06 4.32 8.04
C ASP A 107 -10.18 3.10 7.74
N ASN A 108 -8.86 3.29 7.72
CA ASN A 108 -7.85 2.26 7.47
C ASN A 108 -8.02 1.58 6.11
N LEU A 109 -8.44 2.30 5.07
CA LEU A 109 -8.53 1.76 3.72
C LEU A 109 -7.26 1.99 2.92
N PHE A 110 -6.85 0.94 2.21
CA PHE A 110 -5.69 0.92 1.34
C PHE A 110 -6.08 0.57 -0.09
N TYR A 111 -5.69 1.43 -1.03
CA TYR A 111 -6.02 1.31 -2.45
C TYR A 111 -4.76 0.95 -3.22
N THR A 112 -4.53 -0.33 -3.42
CA THR A 112 -3.31 -0.89 -4.02
C THR A 112 -2.98 -0.34 -5.41
N ASP A 113 -4.00 0.07 -6.18
CA ASP A 113 -3.82 0.68 -7.50
C ASP A 113 -3.58 2.20 -7.45
N GLY A 114 -3.54 2.81 -6.25
CA GLY A 114 -3.38 4.25 -6.07
C GLY A 114 -4.60 5.07 -6.51
N ASN A 115 -5.79 4.46 -6.55
CA ASN A 115 -7.03 5.06 -7.05
C ASN A 115 -8.09 5.16 -5.94
N SER A 116 -7.75 5.76 -4.80
CA SER A 116 -8.74 6.00 -3.75
C SER A 116 -9.96 6.79 -4.28
N PRO A 117 -11.19 6.44 -3.88
CA PRO A 117 -12.42 7.04 -4.40
C PRO A 117 -12.72 8.38 -3.72
N LEU A 118 -13.70 9.10 -4.27
CA LEU A 118 -14.31 10.25 -3.60
C LEU A 118 -15.23 9.76 -2.47
N VAL A 119 -14.83 9.97 -1.21
CA VAL A 119 -15.54 9.44 -0.03
C VAL A 119 -16.33 10.47 0.77
N CYS A 120 -16.08 11.77 0.57
CA CYS A 120 -16.82 12.87 1.22
C CYS A 120 -17.70 13.63 0.20
N PRO A 121 -18.79 13.05 -0.32
CA PRO A 121 -19.74 13.78 -1.15
C PRO A 121 -20.52 14.82 -0.32
N PRO A 122 -21.17 15.81 -0.95
CA PRO A 122 -22.01 16.78 -0.23
C PRO A 122 -23.06 16.06 0.63
N GLU A 123 -23.18 16.41 1.91
CA GLU A 123 -24.08 15.73 2.86
C GLU A 123 -25.57 15.84 2.49
N THR A 124 -25.94 16.82 1.65
CA THR A 124 -27.30 17.00 1.14
C THR A 124 -27.28 17.37 -0.35
N PRO A 125 -28.30 16.98 -1.15
CA PRO A 125 -28.44 17.46 -2.52
C PRO A 125 -28.49 19.00 -2.56
N GLY A 126 -27.45 19.63 -3.12
CA GLY A 126 -27.30 21.09 -3.16
C GLY A 126 -26.67 21.72 -1.91
N GLY A 127 -26.18 20.91 -0.96
CA GLY A 127 -25.36 21.37 0.18
C GLY A 127 -23.96 21.85 -0.24
N PRO A 128 -23.18 22.42 0.70
CA PRO A 128 -21.79 22.78 0.42
C PRO A 128 -21.01 21.56 -0.08
N PRO A 129 -20.09 21.75 -1.06
CA PRO A 129 -19.32 20.63 -1.59
C PRO A 129 -18.52 20.00 -0.46
N GLY A 130 -18.63 18.69 -0.29
CA GLY A 130 -17.67 17.92 0.51
C GLY A 130 -16.28 17.96 -0.13
N TYR A 131 -15.31 17.28 0.46
CA TYR A 131 -13.94 17.28 -0.04
C TYR A 131 -13.89 16.68 -1.46
N PRO A 132 -13.54 17.46 -2.51
CA PRO A 132 -13.86 17.09 -3.89
C PRO A 132 -12.75 16.30 -4.61
N PHE A 133 -11.67 15.96 -3.92
CA PHE A 133 -10.51 15.31 -4.51
C PHE A 133 -10.40 13.84 -4.08
N ALA A 134 -9.74 13.05 -4.92
CA ALA A 134 -9.60 11.60 -4.78
C ALA A 134 -8.29 11.13 -5.43
N GLY A 135 -7.86 9.91 -5.13
CA GLY A 135 -6.64 9.30 -5.65
C GLY A 135 -5.57 9.10 -4.57
N GLY A 136 -4.60 8.24 -4.87
CA GLY A 136 -3.56 7.80 -3.93
C GLY A 136 -3.85 6.44 -3.31
N PHE A 137 -2.90 5.96 -2.51
CA PHE A 137 -2.98 4.68 -1.80
C PHE A 137 -3.87 4.73 -0.56
N LEU A 138 -4.21 5.93 -0.11
CA LEU A 138 -5.11 6.24 0.99
C LEU A 138 -6.18 7.19 0.45
N ASP A 139 -7.30 7.35 1.15
CA ASP A 139 -8.26 8.42 0.90
C ASP A 139 -8.09 9.57 1.90
N ILE A 140 -9.10 10.45 2.00
CA ILE A 140 -9.10 11.62 2.89
C ILE A 140 -9.28 11.26 4.36
N TYR A 141 -9.71 10.03 4.68
CA TYR A 141 -9.75 9.55 6.06
C TYR A 141 -8.44 8.83 6.41
N GLY A 142 -7.86 8.08 5.48
CA GLY A 142 -6.51 7.56 5.64
C GLY A 142 -6.36 6.58 6.80
N VAL A 143 -5.24 6.70 7.52
CA VAL A 143 -4.80 5.73 8.53
C VAL A 143 -4.24 6.41 9.77
N ALA A 144 -4.78 6.03 10.93
CA ALA A 144 -4.30 6.47 12.22
C ALA A 144 -3.54 5.35 12.95
N PHE A 145 -2.43 5.69 13.60
CA PHE A 145 -1.59 4.73 14.32
C PHE A 145 -0.90 5.32 15.54
N ASP A 146 -0.63 4.47 16.51
CA ASP A 146 0.00 4.84 17.77
C ASP A 146 1.53 4.76 17.67
N VAL A 147 2.18 5.70 18.34
CA VAL A 147 3.63 5.78 18.50
C VAL A 147 3.99 5.71 19.98
N ALA A 148 5.09 5.02 20.28
CA ALA A 148 5.64 4.92 21.63
C ALA A 148 5.79 6.31 22.26
N GLY A 149 5.28 6.46 23.48
CA GLY A 149 5.14 7.76 24.15
C GLY A 149 3.68 8.20 24.34
N GLY A 150 2.73 7.48 23.75
CA GLY A 150 1.29 7.76 23.88
C GLY A 150 0.81 8.80 22.87
N TYR A 151 1.48 8.88 21.72
CA TYR A 151 1.14 9.78 20.62
C TYR A 151 0.38 9.00 19.55
N THR A 152 -0.53 9.68 18.86
CA THR A 152 -1.24 9.14 17.70
C THR A 152 -0.87 9.98 16.50
N VAL A 153 -0.71 9.34 15.35
CA VAL A 153 -0.35 9.96 14.07
C VAL A 153 -1.44 9.61 13.07
N ASP A 154 -1.83 10.56 12.25
CA ASP A 154 -2.75 10.38 11.12
C ASP A 154 -2.02 10.69 9.82
N LEU A 155 -2.21 9.82 8.81
CA LEU A 155 -1.64 9.93 7.48
C LEU A 155 -2.76 9.70 6.46
N TRP A 156 -2.95 10.63 5.53
CA TRP A 156 -4.01 10.55 4.53
C TRP A 156 -3.58 11.07 3.16
N SER A 157 -4.42 10.82 2.16
CA SER A 157 -4.30 11.39 0.83
C SER A 157 -5.28 12.54 0.65
N ASN A 158 -4.78 13.66 0.17
CA ASN A 158 -5.60 14.76 -0.33
C ASN A 158 -6.09 14.50 -1.77
N GLY A 159 -5.71 13.37 -2.36
CA GLY A 159 -6.02 13.08 -3.76
C GLY A 159 -5.28 13.99 -4.73
N VAL A 160 -5.75 14.02 -5.97
CA VAL A 160 -5.19 14.88 -7.02
C VAL A 160 -5.78 16.28 -6.91
N VAL A 161 -5.05 17.17 -6.25
CA VAL A 161 -5.43 18.58 -6.06
C VAL A 161 -4.99 19.41 -7.28
N PRO A 162 -5.83 20.32 -7.81
CA PRO A 162 -5.45 21.24 -8.87
C PRO A 162 -4.14 21.97 -8.54
N GLU A 163 -3.24 22.06 -9.53
CA GLU A 163 -1.93 22.73 -9.43
C GLU A 163 -0.89 22.05 -8.52
N ALA A 164 -1.28 21.18 -7.58
CA ALA A 164 -0.39 20.45 -6.69
C ALA A 164 -0.16 18.97 -7.10
N GLY A 165 -1.11 18.36 -7.81
CA GLY A 165 -1.06 16.94 -8.16
C GLY A 165 -1.50 16.05 -6.99
N LEU A 166 -1.06 14.78 -6.99
CA LEU A 166 -1.34 13.86 -5.89
C LEU A 166 -0.56 14.29 -4.64
N THR A 167 -1.25 14.60 -3.56
CA THR A 167 -0.64 15.04 -2.30
C THR A 167 -1.05 14.15 -1.12
N TYR A 168 -0.13 14.00 -0.18
CA TYR A 168 -0.34 13.32 1.09
C TYR A 168 0.02 14.27 2.22
N GLU A 169 -0.66 14.14 3.34
CA GLU A 169 -0.44 14.94 4.53
C GLU A 169 -0.40 14.05 5.76
N VAL A 170 0.27 14.55 6.79
CA VAL A 170 0.42 13.89 8.08
C VAL A 170 0.19 14.89 9.20
N SER A 171 -0.35 14.42 10.31
CA SER A 171 -0.45 15.17 11.57
C SER A 171 -0.21 14.22 12.74
N ASP A 172 0.22 14.76 13.88
CA ASP A 172 0.33 14.01 15.12
C ASP A 172 -0.35 14.70 16.29
N ALA A 173 -0.62 13.92 17.34
CA ALA A 173 -1.34 14.36 18.53
C ALA A 173 -0.40 14.89 19.63
N PHE A 174 0.61 15.69 19.28
CA PHE A 174 1.50 16.25 20.29
C PHE A 174 0.80 17.28 21.19
N GLY A 175 0.34 16.83 22.36
CA GLY A 175 -0.10 17.72 23.45
C GLY A 175 -1.48 18.36 23.29
N THR A 176 -2.21 18.10 22.20
CA THR A 176 -3.59 18.56 21.97
C THR A 176 -4.46 17.49 21.30
N THR A 177 -5.77 17.72 21.23
CA THR A 177 -6.77 16.92 20.50
C THR A 177 -7.15 17.57 19.16
N LEU A 178 -6.25 18.34 18.56
CA LEU A 178 -6.44 18.95 17.24
C LEU A 178 -5.33 18.48 16.29
N LEU A 179 -5.56 18.62 14.99
CA LEU A 179 -4.54 18.51 13.95
C LEU A 179 -3.40 19.46 14.33
N GLU A 180 -2.30 18.95 14.87
CA GLU A 180 -1.08 19.72 15.06
C GLU A 180 -0.08 19.20 14.05
N PRO A 181 0.19 20.05 13.08
CA PRO A 181 1.56 20.44 12.86
C PRO A 181 1.72 21.95 12.62
N ASP A 182 2.94 22.40 12.90
CA ASP A 182 3.47 23.77 12.89
C ASP A 182 2.53 24.95 13.19
N ASN A 183 2.62 25.48 14.42
CA ASN A 183 2.16 26.80 14.91
C ASN A 183 0.71 27.28 14.64
N GLU A 184 -0.09 26.61 13.82
CA GLU A 184 -1.46 27.01 13.46
C GLU A 184 -2.44 25.81 13.34
N GLY A 185 -1.99 24.59 13.64
CA GLY A 185 -2.84 23.39 13.64
C GLY A 185 -3.18 22.86 12.23
N GLN A 186 -2.23 22.91 11.28
CA GLN A 186 -2.44 22.55 9.87
C GLN A 186 -1.50 21.45 9.41
N ALA A 187 -2.06 20.34 8.92
CA ALA A 187 -1.34 19.17 8.46
C ALA A 187 -0.11 19.46 7.57
N VAL A 188 0.93 18.62 7.68
CA VAL A 188 2.19 18.84 6.97
C VAL A 188 2.23 17.99 5.71
N PRO A 189 2.59 18.57 4.55
CA PRO A 189 2.72 17.82 3.31
C PRO A 189 3.90 16.85 3.38
N VAL A 190 3.67 15.60 2.96
CA VAL A 190 4.67 14.54 2.92
C VAL A 190 4.70 13.85 1.55
N SER A 191 5.86 13.29 1.22
CA SER A 191 5.98 12.37 0.09
C SER A 191 5.82 10.94 0.59
N LEU A 192 4.73 10.27 0.24
CA LEU A 192 4.49 8.86 0.56
C LEU A 192 4.99 7.93 -0.55
N SER A 193 5.63 6.83 -0.15
CA SER A 193 5.99 5.73 -1.03
C SER A 193 5.55 4.40 -0.42
N THR A 194 5.01 3.51 -1.26
CA THR A 194 4.61 2.16 -0.86
C THR A 194 5.16 1.15 -1.88
N SER A 195 5.44 -0.07 -1.42
CA SER A 195 5.89 -1.16 -2.31
C SER A 195 5.42 -2.50 -1.79
N PRO A 196 4.85 -3.37 -2.65
CA PRO A 196 4.39 -4.69 -2.23
C PRO A 196 5.57 -5.55 -1.78
N ILE A 197 5.41 -6.24 -0.66
CA ILE A 197 6.36 -7.25 -0.18
C ILE A 197 5.94 -8.59 -0.80
N PRO A 198 6.77 -9.23 -1.66
CA PRO A 198 6.41 -10.50 -2.27
C PRO A 198 6.19 -11.58 -1.20
N GLU A 199 5.11 -12.34 -1.34
CA GLU A 199 4.88 -13.48 -0.47
C GLU A 199 6.03 -14.49 -0.55
N PRO A 200 6.55 -15.02 0.57
CA PRO A 200 7.63 -16.01 0.58
C PRO A 200 7.32 -17.26 -0.27
N GLY A 201 6.05 -17.63 -0.40
CA GLY A 201 5.59 -18.78 -1.18
C GLY A 201 5.59 -18.58 -2.69
N SER A 202 5.46 -17.34 -3.18
CA SER A 202 5.36 -17.04 -4.62
C SER A 202 6.63 -17.41 -5.38
N LEU A 203 7.80 -17.20 -4.79
CA LEU A 203 9.08 -17.60 -5.38
C LEU A 203 9.28 -19.11 -5.40
N LEU A 204 8.82 -19.81 -4.35
CA LEU A 204 8.88 -21.26 -4.28
C LEU A 204 7.94 -21.89 -5.32
N LEU A 205 6.71 -21.39 -5.44
CA LEU A 205 5.74 -21.84 -6.43
C LEU A 205 6.24 -21.59 -7.85
N MET A 206 6.80 -20.41 -8.12
CA MET A 206 7.40 -20.12 -9.42
C MET A 206 8.58 -21.05 -9.71
N GLY A 207 9.46 -21.28 -8.74
CA GLY A 207 10.59 -22.20 -8.86
C GLY A 207 10.15 -23.64 -9.18
N THR A 208 9.22 -24.17 -8.40
CA THR A 208 8.68 -25.54 -8.58
C THR A 208 7.89 -25.69 -9.88
N GLY A 209 7.10 -24.68 -10.27
CA GLY A 209 6.40 -24.64 -11.55
C GLY A 209 7.37 -24.71 -12.73
N LEU A 210 8.51 -24.02 -12.65
CA LEU A 210 9.53 -24.05 -13.69
C LEU A 210 10.16 -25.44 -13.85
N PHE A 211 10.46 -26.12 -12.73
CA PHE A 211 10.94 -27.50 -12.77
C PHE A 211 9.91 -28.47 -13.36
N GLY A 212 8.63 -28.30 -13.04
CA GLY A 212 7.54 -29.07 -13.64
C GLY A 212 7.45 -28.88 -15.15
N LEU A 213 7.57 -27.62 -15.63
CA LEU A 213 7.56 -27.30 -17.05
C LEU A 213 8.72 -27.95 -17.81
N VAL A 214 9.92 -27.93 -17.23
CA VAL A 214 11.10 -28.61 -17.80
C VAL A 214 10.87 -30.12 -17.93
N ASP A 215 10.23 -30.78 -16.97
CA ASP A 215 9.93 -32.21 -17.06
C ASP A 215 8.90 -32.52 -18.16
N VAL A 216 7.85 -31.70 -18.28
CA VAL A 216 6.84 -31.84 -19.36
C VAL A 216 7.49 -31.66 -20.74
N LEU A 217 8.35 -30.66 -20.91
CA LEU A 217 9.08 -30.42 -22.16
C LEU A 217 10.03 -31.58 -22.48
N ARG A 218 10.72 -32.15 -21.47
CA ARG A 218 11.55 -33.35 -21.65
C ARG A 218 10.74 -34.55 -22.12
N ARG A 219 9.55 -34.79 -21.53
CA ARG A 219 8.69 -35.93 -21.92
C ARG A 219 8.16 -35.79 -23.36
N ARG A 220 7.79 -34.58 -23.79
CA ARG A 220 7.33 -34.34 -25.18
C ARG A 220 8.43 -34.55 -26.22
N SER A 221 9.67 -34.17 -25.93
CA SER A 221 10.79 -34.36 -26.86
C SER A 221 11.10 -35.84 -27.15
N LYS A 222 10.86 -36.73 -26.19
CA LYS A 222 11.04 -38.19 -26.36
C LYS A 222 9.94 -38.84 -27.20
N HIS A 223 8.73 -38.29 -27.21
CA HIS A 223 7.61 -38.84 -28.00
C HIS A 223 7.65 -38.45 -29.49
N SER A 224 8.42 -37.42 -29.86
CA SER A 224 8.57 -36.99 -31.27
C SER A 224 9.68 -37.74 -32.03
N LEU A 225 10.41 -38.65 -31.39
CA LEU A 225 11.50 -39.45 -31.97
C LEU A 225 11.14 -40.93 -32.16
N GLY A 226 9.85 -41.27 -32.10
CA GLY A 226 9.32 -42.63 -32.28
C GLY A 226 8.34 -42.72 -33.44
N PHE A 227 8.77 -42.36 -34.64
CA PHE A 227 8.17 -42.87 -35.89
C PHE A 227 9.33 -43.06 -36.88
N ASP A 228 9.36 -44.22 -37.53
CA ASP A 228 10.37 -44.77 -38.44
C ASP A 228 11.43 -45.68 -37.80
N ALA A 229 11.00 -46.92 -37.54
CA ALA A 229 11.64 -48.17 -38.00
C ALA A 229 10.71 -49.36 -37.73
#